data_AF-M1PTZ6-F1
#
_entry.id   AF-M1PTZ6-F1
#
_cell.length_a   1.000
_cell.length_b   1.000
_cell.length_c   1.000
_cell.angle_alpha   90.00
_cell.angle_beta   90.00
_cell.angle_gamma   90.00
#
_symmetry.space_group_name_H-M   'P 1'
#
loop_
_entity.id
_entity.type
_entity.pdbx_description
1 polymer ?
#
loop_
_entity_poly.entity_id
_entity_poly.type
_entity_poly.pdbx_seq_one_letter_code
_entity_poly.pdbx_strand_id
1 'polypeptide(L)'
;MSEKHSNYHSHGKKESSEQSHKSYEHACTHSRTHSHGHSHTHGRVDPSITTTSKGLWAVKWSFIGLMITAVLQIFIVYISGSVALLADTIHNFGDASTAIPLAIAFSLARKKPSKRFSYGYGRAEDLAGVIIVILILFSAAVAGYESLTRFLNPQPVDHLQAVALAAIIGCIGNEIVAEFRMKVGKEIGSAALIADGYHARVDGFTSLAVLLGAIGVWSGFPVLDPLKGMLITITILKIVLDSSKLVFTRLLDGVEPEIIDRVKNIAESVEGVCEVTDLRVRWIGHRLHAEIKASVSSSLSVEEGHEIASAVEKKLLENFSYLSDTTIRVDPLKASGECCHSGTENPDMQHGKQTHVVNVYPQ
;
A
#
# COMPACT_ATOMS: atom_id res chain seq x y z
N MET A 1 22.32 -57.06 33.84
CA MET A 1 21.31 -57.60 34.76
C MET A 1 21.84 -57.44 36.17
N SER A 2 21.15 -56.61 36.99
CA SER A 2 21.32 -56.28 38.42
C SER A 2 22.72 -56.00 38.96
N GLU A 3 23.04 -54.74 39.24
CA GLU A 3 22.80 -54.06 40.54
C GLU A 3 23.65 -54.67 41.64
N LYS A 4 24.33 -53.82 42.43
CA LYS A 4 24.35 -53.93 43.89
C LYS A 4 25.04 -52.74 44.57
N HIS A 5 24.31 -52.24 45.56
CA HIS A 5 24.74 -51.68 46.85
C HIS A 5 24.90 -50.16 47.03
N SER A 6 24.00 -49.71 47.90
CA SER A 6 23.98 -48.47 48.64
C SER A 6 24.61 -48.67 50.03
N ASN A 7 25.05 -47.53 50.59
CA ASN A 7 25.30 -47.19 51.99
C ASN A 7 26.61 -47.66 52.65
N TYR A 8 27.40 -46.69 53.16
CA TYR A 8 27.39 -46.36 54.59
C TYR A 8 28.29 -45.17 54.98
N HIS A 9 27.79 -44.36 55.94
CA HIS A 9 28.50 -43.69 57.06
C HIS A 9 29.53 -42.57 56.72
N SER A 10 29.79 -41.54 57.53
CA SER A 10 29.44 -41.23 58.91
C SER A 10 29.89 -39.79 59.27
N HIS A 11 29.08 -39.15 60.12
CA HIS A 11 29.39 -38.23 61.24
C HIS A 11 30.28 -36.98 61.10
N GLY A 12 29.74 -35.88 61.63
CA GLY A 12 30.52 -34.77 62.17
C GLY A 12 29.67 -33.65 62.76
N LYS A 13 29.18 -33.84 64.00
CA LYS A 13 28.44 -32.85 64.81
C LYS A 13 29.25 -31.56 65.05
N LYS A 14 28.56 -30.42 65.13
CA LYS A 14 28.63 -29.49 66.28
C LYS A 14 27.49 -28.46 66.20
N GLU A 15 26.63 -28.48 67.22
CA GLU A 15 25.64 -27.44 67.51
C GLU A 15 26.29 -26.34 68.37
N SER A 16 25.92 -25.09 68.10
CA SER A 16 25.78 -24.07 69.14
C SER A 16 24.65 -23.12 68.76
N SER A 17 23.67 -23.10 69.65
CA SER A 17 22.49 -22.24 69.82
C SER A 17 22.68 -20.76 69.49
N GLU A 18 21.68 -20.11 68.88
CA GLU A 18 20.67 -19.29 69.56
C GLU A 18 19.68 -18.64 68.55
N GLN A 19 18.39 -18.75 68.89
CA GLN A 19 17.28 -17.78 68.74
C GLN A 19 17.24 -16.85 67.50
N SER A 20 16.13 -16.55 66.83
CA SER A 20 14.69 -16.72 67.03
C SER A 20 14.05 -16.16 65.74
N HIS A 21 12.97 -16.78 65.27
CA HIS A 21 11.75 -16.16 64.74
C HIS A 21 11.11 -17.07 63.70
N LYS A 22 10.13 -17.84 64.20
CA LYS A 22 9.17 -18.63 63.42
C LYS A 22 8.40 -17.69 62.49
N SER A 23 8.59 -17.87 61.19
CA SER A 23 7.61 -17.44 60.19
C SER A 23 6.68 -18.60 59.91
N TYR A 24 5.39 -18.32 60.00
CA TYR A 24 4.28 -19.24 59.80
C TYR A 24 4.27 -19.75 58.35
N GLU A 25 4.54 -21.04 58.14
CA GLU A 25 4.20 -21.71 56.88
C GLU A 25 2.69 -21.97 56.87
N HIS A 26 1.95 -21.08 56.23
CA HIS A 26 0.62 -21.38 55.73
C HIS A 26 0.77 -22.34 54.54
N ALA A 27 0.47 -23.61 54.78
CA ALA A 27 0.23 -24.59 53.74
C ALA A 27 -1.03 -24.20 52.94
N CYS A 28 -0.85 -23.46 51.84
CA CYS A 28 -1.86 -23.35 50.79
C CYS A 28 -1.65 -24.48 49.79
N THR A 29 -2.38 -25.57 50.00
CA THR A 29 -2.66 -26.58 48.97
C THR A 29 -3.45 -25.95 47.84
N HIS A 30 -2.75 -25.44 46.82
CA HIS A 30 -3.34 -25.19 45.52
C HIS A 30 -3.11 -26.42 44.64
N SER A 31 -4.18 -27.19 44.45
CA SER A 31 -4.33 -28.09 43.32
C SER A 31 -4.13 -27.30 42.03
N ARG A 32 -2.93 -27.35 41.46
CA ARG A 32 -2.67 -26.86 40.10
C ARG A 32 -3.26 -27.87 39.11
N THR A 33 -4.56 -27.76 38.84
CA THR A 33 -5.08 -28.13 37.53
C THR A 33 -4.52 -27.11 36.55
N HIS A 34 -3.39 -27.44 35.92
CA HIS A 34 -2.90 -26.71 34.75
C HIS A 34 -3.90 -26.93 33.61
N SER A 35 -4.96 -26.12 33.55
CA SER A 35 -5.65 -25.87 32.29
C SER A 35 -4.68 -25.04 31.45
N HIS A 36 -3.91 -25.73 30.61
CA HIS A 36 -3.30 -25.09 29.45
C HIS A 36 -4.46 -24.64 28.55
N GLY A 37 -4.97 -23.44 28.80
CA GLY A 37 -5.70 -22.67 27.82
C GLY A 37 -4.73 -22.36 26.69
N HIS A 38 -4.54 -23.33 25.80
CA HIS A 38 -3.96 -23.08 24.50
C HIS A 38 -4.93 -22.13 23.79
N SER A 39 -4.69 -20.83 23.94
CA SER A 39 -5.13 -19.85 22.96
C SER A 39 -4.46 -20.26 21.65
N HIS A 40 -5.16 -21.12 20.90
CA HIS A 40 -4.86 -21.34 19.51
C HIS A 40 -5.27 -20.05 18.80
N THR A 41 -4.36 -19.08 18.76
CA THR A 41 -4.34 -18.14 17.64
C THR A 41 -4.19 -19.00 16.40
N HIS A 42 -5.32 -19.38 15.81
CA HIS A 42 -5.36 -19.89 14.45
C HIS A 42 -4.48 -18.94 13.65
N GLY A 43 -3.42 -19.49 13.03
CA GLY A 43 -2.55 -18.74 12.15
C GLY A 43 -3.37 -18.24 10.97
N ARG A 44 -4.09 -17.14 11.18
CA ARG A 44 -4.63 -16.34 10.10
C ARG A 44 -3.40 -15.92 9.33
N VAL A 45 -3.32 -16.36 8.08
CA VAL A 45 -2.38 -15.79 7.13
C VAL A 45 -2.61 -14.30 7.21
N ASP A 46 -1.59 -13.56 7.68
CA ASP A 46 -1.63 -12.12 7.79
C ASP A 46 -2.16 -11.58 6.44
N PRO A 47 -3.32 -10.88 6.42
CA PRO A 47 -3.94 -10.38 5.19
C PRO A 47 -2.92 -9.67 4.30
N SER A 48 -1.93 -9.03 4.91
CA SER A 48 -0.86 -8.31 4.25
C SER A 48 0.11 -9.18 3.43
N ILE A 49 0.29 -10.46 3.78
CA ILE A 49 1.05 -11.42 2.96
C ILE A 49 0.25 -11.77 1.71
N THR A 50 -1.06 -11.92 1.85
CA THR A 50 -1.93 -12.26 0.72
C THR A 50 -2.01 -11.11 -0.29
N THR A 51 -2.14 -9.86 0.16
CA THR A 51 -2.15 -8.68 -0.71
C THR A 51 -0.82 -8.49 -1.44
N THR A 52 0.30 -8.66 -0.73
CA THR A 52 1.64 -8.58 -1.34
C THR A 52 1.84 -9.66 -2.40
N SER A 53 1.36 -10.89 -2.14
CA SER A 53 1.45 -11.99 -3.11
C SER A 53 0.59 -11.75 -4.37
N LYS A 54 -0.61 -11.18 -4.19
CA LYS A 54 -1.49 -10.74 -5.29
C LYS A 54 -0.84 -9.64 -6.11
N GLY A 55 -0.19 -8.66 -5.47
CA GLY A 55 0.57 -7.61 -6.14
C GLY A 55 1.70 -8.17 -7.01
N LEU A 56 2.52 -9.07 -6.47
CA LEU A 56 3.59 -9.72 -7.23
C LEU A 56 3.05 -10.58 -8.39
N TRP A 57 1.94 -11.27 -8.17
CA TRP A 57 1.26 -12.02 -9.22
C TRP A 57 0.76 -11.11 -10.34
N ALA A 58 0.15 -9.96 -10.00
CA ALA A 58 -0.29 -8.99 -10.98
C ALA A 58 0.88 -8.37 -11.76
N VAL A 59 1.98 -8.00 -11.10
CA VAL A 59 3.19 -7.51 -11.78
C VAL A 59 3.74 -8.57 -12.74
N LYS A 60 3.82 -9.83 -12.30
CA LYS A 60 4.31 -10.94 -13.14
C LYS A 60 3.45 -11.13 -14.39
N TRP A 61 2.13 -11.22 -14.25
CA TRP A 61 1.24 -11.45 -15.40
C TRP A 61 1.13 -10.22 -16.31
N SER A 62 1.19 -9.01 -15.74
CA SER A 62 1.28 -7.78 -16.53
C SER A 62 2.56 -7.75 -17.35
N PHE A 63 3.71 -8.10 -16.74
CA PHE A 63 4.99 -8.17 -17.44
C PHE A 63 4.96 -9.21 -18.56
N ILE A 64 4.40 -10.40 -18.31
CA ILE A 64 4.23 -11.42 -19.36
C ILE A 64 3.34 -10.90 -20.49
N GLY A 65 2.22 -10.24 -20.17
CA GLY A 65 1.33 -9.63 -21.16
C GLY A 65 2.04 -8.59 -22.03
N LEU A 66 2.77 -7.65 -21.41
CA LEU A 66 3.55 -6.64 -22.12
C LEU A 66 4.65 -7.27 -22.99
N MET A 67 5.35 -8.29 -22.49
CA MET A 67 6.37 -9.00 -23.25
C MET A 67 5.80 -9.75 -24.45
N ILE A 68 4.61 -10.35 -24.33
CA ILE A 68 3.92 -10.98 -25.47
C ILE A 68 3.60 -9.92 -26.53
N THR A 69 3.03 -8.78 -26.13
CA THR A 69 2.74 -7.65 -27.03
C THR A 69 4.02 -7.15 -27.72
N ALA A 70 5.11 -6.96 -26.96
CA ALA A 70 6.39 -6.53 -27.49
C ALA A 70 6.99 -7.53 -28.49
N VAL A 71 6.93 -8.85 -28.21
CA VAL A 71 7.40 -9.89 -29.14
C VAL A 71 6.58 -9.89 -30.44
N LEU A 72 5.26 -9.73 -30.35
CA LEU A 72 4.39 -9.62 -31.52
C LEU A 72 4.76 -8.38 -32.36
N GLN A 73 5.02 -7.25 -31.72
CA GLN A 73 5.47 -6.03 -32.41
C GLN A 73 6.85 -6.22 -33.06
N ILE A 74 7.83 -6.81 -32.37
CA ILE A 74 9.15 -7.15 -32.94
C ILE A 74 8.99 -8.00 -34.20
N PHE A 75 8.10 -9.00 -34.18
CA PHE A 75 7.83 -9.83 -35.34
C PHE A 75 7.26 -9.03 -36.52
N ILE A 76 6.35 -8.09 -36.26
CA ILE A 76 5.80 -7.18 -37.28
C ILE A 76 6.91 -6.25 -37.81
N VAL A 77 7.78 -5.71 -36.95
CA VAL A 77 8.92 -4.87 -37.35
C VAL A 77 9.87 -5.64 -38.25
N TYR A 78 10.20 -6.89 -37.87
CA TYR A 78 11.12 -7.74 -38.61
C TYR A 78 10.60 -8.04 -40.02
N ILE A 79 9.30 -8.31 -40.16
CA ILE A 79 8.67 -8.53 -41.48
C ILE A 79 8.54 -7.23 -42.26
N SER A 80 8.21 -6.12 -41.59
CA SER A 80 7.98 -4.83 -42.24
C SER A 80 9.27 -4.09 -42.62
N GLY A 81 10.42 -4.41 -42.01
CA GLY A 81 11.68 -3.69 -42.21
C GLY A 81 11.65 -2.21 -41.78
N SER A 82 10.63 -1.78 -41.03
CA SER A 82 10.38 -0.37 -40.75
C SER A 82 11.15 0.12 -39.52
N VAL A 83 12.05 1.09 -39.73
CA VAL A 83 12.82 1.75 -38.66
C VAL A 83 11.91 2.55 -37.71
N ALA A 84 10.80 3.10 -38.22
CA ALA A 84 9.83 3.82 -37.40
C ALA A 84 9.13 2.89 -36.38
N LEU A 85 8.80 1.67 -36.79
CA LEU A 85 8.24 0.65 -35.91
C LEU A 85 9.25 0.11 -34.89
N LEU A 86 10.54 0.07 -35.24
CA LEU A 86 11.59 -0.35 -34.31
C LEU A 86 11.71 0.62 -33.13
N ALA A 87 11.63 1.93 -33.38
CA ALA A 87 11.64 2.95 -32.33
C ALA A 87 10.45 2.77 -31.36
N ASP A 88 9.25 2.54 -31.88
CA ASP A 88 8.04 2.28 -31.10
C ASP A 88 8.15 0.98 -30.27
N THR A 89 8.83 -0.03 -30.81
CA THR A 89 9.09 -1.29 -30.11
C THR A 89 10.09 -1.12 -28.95
N ILE A 90 11.13 -0.30 -29.15
CA ILE A 90 12.08 0.04 -28.08
C ILE A 90 11.38 0.82 -26.96
N HIS A 91 10.45 1.72 -27.32
CA HIS A 91 9.63 2.45 -26.37
C HIS A 91 8.80 1.50 -25.49
N ASN A 92 8.05 0.57 -26.10
CA ASN A 92 7.27 -0.44 -25.38
C ASN A 92 8.13 -1.34 -24.45
N PHE A 93 9.40 -1.59 -24.80
CA PHE A 93 10.34 -2.30 -23.91
C PHE A 93 10.78 -1.43 -22.72
N GLY A 94 10.98 -0.13 -22.95
CA GLY A 94 11.18 0.85 -21.89
C GLY A 94 10.00 0.88 -20.91
N ASP A 95 8.77 0.82 -21.42
CA ASP A 95 7.57 0.78 -20.58
C ASP A 95 7.44 -0.53 -19.81
N ALA A 96 7.78 -1.68 -20.43
CA ALA A 96 7.85 -2.94 -19.70
C ALA A 96 8.86 -2.89 -18.52
N SER A 97 9.84 -2.00 -18.58
CA SER A 97 10.83 -1.81 -17.51
C SER A 97 10.27 -1.10 -16.27
N THR A 98 9.13 -0.40 -16.34
CA THR A 98 8.45 0.17 -15.16
C THR A 98 7.98 -0.90 -14.17
N ALA A 99 7.81 -2.14 -14.65
CA ALA A 99 7.49 -3.30 -13.81
C ALA A 99 8.66 -3.68 -12.88
N ILE A 100 9.90 -3.31 -13.20
CA ILE A 100 11.10 -3.70 -12.44
C ILE A 100 11.12 -3.02 -11.05
N PRO A 101 11.03 -1.68 -10.92
CA PRO A 101 10.91 -1.02 -9.61
C PRO A 101 9.79 -1.61 -8.75
N LEU A 102 8.63 -1.89 -9.36
CA LEU A 102 7.46 -2.41 -8.65
C LEU A 102 7.66 -3.86 -8.18
N ALA A 103 8.27 -4.72 -9.01
CA ALA A 103 8.63 -6.08 -8.63
C ALA A 103 9.65 -6.10 -7.47
N ILE A 104 10.64 -5.21 -7.51
CA ILE A 104 11.61 -5.05 -6.42
C ILE A 104 10.89 -4.60 -5.14
N ALA A 105 10.01 -3.61 -5.22
CA ALA A 105 9.26 -3.13 -4.07
C ALA A 105 8.40 -4.22 -3.42
N PHE A 106 7.60 -4.96 -4.19
CA PHE A 106 6.80 -6.07 -3.64
C PHE A 106 7.68 -7.20 -3.08
N SER A 107 8.83 -7.47 -3.69
CA SER A 107 9.80 -8.44 -3.16
C SER A 107 10.38 -7.98 -1.82
N LEU A 108 10.74 -6.69 -1.70
CA LEU A 108 11.21 -6.09 -0.46
C LEU A 108 10.12 -6.06 0.61
N ALA A 109 8.86 -5.79 0.25
CA ALA A 109 7.72 -5.77 1.17
C ALA A 109 7.47 -7.13 1.85
N ARG A 110 7.93 -8.25 1.26
CA ARG A 110 7.88 -9.59 1.88
C ARG A 110 8.98 -9.82 2.92
N LYS A 111 10.01 -8.98 3.00
CA LYS A 111 11.07 -9.12 4.00
C LYS A 111 10.53 -8.79 5.38
N LYS A 112 10.90 -9.61 6.37
CA LYS A 112 10.55 -9.38 7.77
C LYS A 112 11.12 -8.03 8.26
N PRO A 113 10.42 -7.34 9.19
CA PRO A 113 10.97 -6.17 9.86
C PRO A 113 12.33 -6.44 10.50
N SER A 114 13.16 -5.40 10.57
CA SER A 114 14.49 -5.44 11.18
C SER A 114 14.59 -4.41 12.30
N LYS A 115 15.62 -4.49 13.15
CA LYS A 115 15.82 -3.47 14.22
C LYS A 115 15.94 -2.04 13.69
N ARG A 116 16.45 -1.87 12.46
CA ARG A 116 16.55 -0.56 11.80
C ARG A 116 15.24 -0.14 11.11
N PHE A 117 14.47 -1.11 10.62
CA PHE A 117 13.21 -0.90 9.92
C PHE A 117 12.10 -1.66 10.65
N SER A 118 11.62 -1.09 11.75
CA SER A 118 10.64 -1.70 12.67
C SER A 118 9.28 -1.93 12.02
N TYR A 119 8.87 -1.06 11.10
CA TYR A 119 7.66 -1.21 10.29
C TYR A 119 7.88 -2.04 9.00
N GLY A 120 9.08 -2.60 8.81
CA GLY A 120 9.45 -3.32 7.60
C GLY A 120 9.71 -2.41 6.39
N TYR A 121 9.56 -2.97 5.19
CA TYR A 121 9.95 -2.32 3.93
C TYR A 121 8.75 -1.89 3.06
N GLY A 122 7.56 -1.73 3.64
CA GLY A 122 6.35 -1.38 2.87
C GLY A 122 6.48 -0.08 2.07
N ARG A 123 7.20 0.92 2.61
CA ARG A 123 7.51 2.19 1.92
C ARG A 123 8.34 2.04 0.63
N ALA A 124 8.96 0.88 0.40
CA ALA A 124 9.65 0.62 -0.86
C ALA A 124 8.69 0.70 -2.05
N GLU A 125 7.39 0.42 -1.83
CA GLU A 125 6.35 0.55 -2.84
C GLU A 125 6.05 2.02 -3.18
N ASP A 126 5.96 2.88 -2.18
CA ASP A 126 5.77 4.32 -2.39
C ASP A 126 6.95 4.90 -3.20
N LEU A 127 8.17 4.48 -2.85
CA LEU A 127 9.38 4.85 -3.60
C LEU A 127 9.37 4.31 -5.04
N ALA A 128 8.91 3.09 -5.26
CA ALA A 128 8.73 2.56 -6.61
C ALA A 128 7.70 3.38 -7.40
N GLY A 129 6.60 3.80 -6.77
CA GLY A 129 5.64 4.73 -7.36
C GLY A 129 6.30 6.04 -7.82
N VAL A 130 7.19 6.62 -7.00
CA VAL A 130 7.93 7.84 -7.37
C VAL A 130 8.85 7.59 -8.56
N ILE A 131 9.58 6.47 -8.57
CA ILE A 131 10.44 6.09 -9.70
C ILE A 131 9.61 5.93 -10.98
N ILE A 132 8.45 5.28 -10.90
CA ILE A 132 7.54 5.12 -12.04
C ILE A 132 7.09 6.48 -12.55
N VAL A 133 6.62 7.39 -11.69
CA VAL A 133 6.23 8.75 -12.09
C VAL A 133 7.38 9.50 -12.79
N ILE A 134 8.62 9.36 -12.31
CA ILE A 134 9.80 9.96 -12.95
C ILE A 134 10.05 9.35 -14.34
N LEU A 135 9.93 8.03 -14.49
CA LEU A 135 10.08 7.35 -15.78
C LEU A 135 9.01 7.82 -16.77
N ILE A 136 7.77 7.94 -16.34
CA ILE A 136 6.66 8.46 -17.17
C ILE A 136 6.94 9.89 -17.59
N LEU A 137 7.37 10.75 -16.68
CA LEU A 137 7.73 12.14 -16.99
C LEU A 137 8.89 12.21 -17.99
N PHE A 138 9.89 11.35 -17.84
CA PHE A 138 10.99 11.25 -18.79
C PHE A 138 10.48 10.82 -20.18
N SER A 139 9.64 9.79 -20.26
CA SER A 139 8.99 9.37 -21.50
C SER A 139 8.17 10.49 -22.13
N ALA A 140 7.43 11.26 -21.32
CA ALA A 140 6.66 12.42 -21.77
C ALA A 140 7.55 13.51 -22.39
N ALA A 141 8.70 13.79 -21.78
CA ALA A 141 9.65 14.78 -22.27
C ALA A 141 10.29 14.34 -23.59
N VAL A 142 10.67 13.06 -23.71
CA VAL A 142 11.20 12.49 -24.95
C VAL A 142 10.14 12.51 -26.06
N ALA A 143 8.92 12.04 -25.78
CA ALA A 143 7.82 12.05 -26.73
C ALA A 143 7.45 13.48 -27.17
N GLY A 144 7.43 14.44 -26.25
CA GLY A 144 7.21 15.86 -26.56
C GLY A 144 8.30 16.45 -27.45
N TYR A 145 9.56 16.11 -27.19
CA TYR A 145 10.69 16.52 -28.04
C TYR A 145 10.63 15.89 -29.44
N GLU A 146 10.29 14.60 -29.54
CA GLU A 146 10.09 13.91 -30.83
C GLU A 146 8.91 14.50 -31.61
N SER A 147 7.81 14.78 -30.93
CA SER A 147 6.65 15.44 -31.53
C SER A 147 7.01 16.82 -32.11
N LEU A 148 7.77 17.62 -31.37
CA LEU A 148 8.23 18.93 -31.84
C LEU A 148 9.22 18.82 -33.01
N THR A 149 10.14 17.86 -32.98
CA THR A 149 11.08 17.65 -34.08
C THR A 149 10.40 17.14 -35.35
N ARG A 150 9.39 16.27 -35.25
CA ARG A 150 8.55 15.84 -36.38
C ARG A 150 7.66 16.97 -36.92
N PHE A 151 7.21 17.88 -36.07
CA PHE A 151 6.50 19.09 -36.51
C PHE A 151 7.39 19.96 -37.41
N LEU A 152 8.67 20.09 -37.05
CA LEU A 152 9.64 20.89 -37.81
C LEU A 152 10.18 20.16 -39.05
N ASN A 153 10.24 18.82 -39.02
CA ASN A 153 10.74 17.99 -40.11
C ASN A 153 9.79 16.80 -40.36
N PRO A 154 8.78 16.96 -41.23
CA PRO A 154 7.85 15.89 -41.57
C PRO A 154 8.59 14.72 -42.21
N GLN A 155 8.46 13.52 -41.64
CA GLN A 155 9.00 12.29 -42.21
C GLN A 155 7.86 11.49 -42.86
N PRO A 156 8.07 10.89 -44.04
CA PRO A 156 7.08 10.03 -44.65
C PRO A 156 6.87 8.77 -43.80
N VAL A 157 5.59 8.38 -43.62
CA VAL A 157 5.23 7.14 -42.93
C VAL A 157 5.15 6.02 -43.96
N ASP A 158 6.19 5.20 -44.03
CA ASP A 158 6.18 4.00 -44.86
C ASP A 158 5.44 2.85 -44.16
N HIS A 159 4.83 1.95 -44.94
CA HIS A 159 4.18 0.72 -44.46
C HIS A 159 2.98 0.93 -43.51
N LEU A 160 2.01 1.76 -43.92
CA LEU A 160 0.79 2.07 -43.18
C LEU A 160 0.03 0.83 -42.63
N GLN A 161 -0.01 -0.26 -43.39
CA GLN A 161 -0.68 -1.50 -42.98
C GLN A 161 0.01 -2.17 -41.79
N ALA A 162 1.34 -2.19 -41.77
CA ALA A 162 2.12 -2.75 -40.66
C ALA A 162 2.02 -1.87 -39.41
N VAL A 163 2.07 -0.54 -39.59
CA VAL A 163 1.86 0.44 -38.51
C VAL A 163 0.48 0.30 -37.91
N ALA A 164 -0.56 0.15 -38.74
CA ALA A 164 -1.92 -0.03 -38.27
C ALA A 164 -2.12 -1.31 -37.47
N LEU A 165 -1.56 -2.43 -37.96
CA LEU A 165 -1.64 -3.70 -37.24
C LEU A 165 -0.91 -3.63 -35.89
N ALA A 166 0.31 -3.08 -35.86
CA ALA A 166 1.08 -2.93 -34.63
C ALA A 166 0.40 -1.99 -33.62
N ALA A 167 -0.19 -0.89 -34.10
CA ALA A 167 -0.92 0.05 -33.25
C ALA A 167 -2.19 -0.58 -32.64
N ILE A 168 -2.94 -1.38 -33.40
CA ILE A 168 -4.12 -2.08 -32.88
C ILE A 168 -3.72 -3.12 -31.83
N ILE A 169 -2.70 -3.92 -32.12
CA ILE A 169 -2.20 -4.95 -31.18
C ILE A 169 -1.66 -4.30 -29.91
N GLY A 170 -0.87 -3.22 -30.04
CA GLY A 170 -0.35 -2.43 -28.93
C GLY A 170 -1.47 -1.82 -28.09
N CYS A 171 -2.45 -1.18 -28.73
CA CYS A 171 -3.61 -0.60 -28.05
C CYS A 171 -4.37 -1.65 -27.23
N ILE A 172 -4.70 -2.80 -27.82
CA ILE A 172 -5.44 -3.86 -27.12
C ILE A 172 -4.61 -4.47 -26.00
N GLY A 173 -3.33 -4.76 -26.24
CA GLY A 173 -2.44 -5.36 -25.24
C GLY A 173 -2.26 -4.46 -24.02
N ASN A 174 -1.99 -3.18 -24.25
CA ASN A 174 -1.80 -2.19 -23.19
C ASN A 174 -3.10 -1.90 -22.43
N GLU A 175 -4.25 -1.87 -23.11
CA GLU A 175 -5.57 -1.73 -22.49
C GLU A 175 -5.88 -2.88 -21.53
N ILE A 176 -5.66 -4.13 -21.96
CA ILE A 176 -5.88 -5.32 -21.13
C ILE A 176 -4.97 -5.29 -19.89
N VAL A 177 -3.69 -4.95 -20.07
CA VAL A 177 -2.73 -4.84 -18.97
C VAL A 177 -3.11 -3.70 -18.02
N ALA A 178 -3.55 -2.55 -18.54
CA ALA A 178 -3.98 -1.41 -17.77
C ALA A 178 -5.19 -1.74 -16.87
N GLU A 179 -6.25 -2.35 -17.44
CA GLU A 179 -7.41 -2.78 -16.66
C GLU A 179 -7.03 -3.74 -15.55
N PHE A 180 -6.19 -4.73 -15.87
CA PHE A 180 -5.73 -5.71 -14.91
C PHE A 180 -4.92 -5.09 -13.76
N ARG A 181 -3.94 -4.23 -14.08
CA ARG A 181 -3.13 -3.49 -13.09
C ARG A 181 -3.98 -2.59 -12.21
N MET A 182 -4.87 -1.80 -12.80
CA MET A 182 -5.74 -0.89 -12.06
C MET A 182 -6.72 -1.65 -11.16
N LYS A 183 -7.27 -2.77 -11.63
CA LYS A 183 -8.18 -3.61 -10.83
C LYS A 183 -7.45 -4.19 -9.63
N VAL A 184 -6.33 -4.88 -9.85
CA VAL A 184 -5.58 -5.48 -8.74
C VAL A 184 -5.02 -4.40 -7.81
N GLY A 185 -4.53 -3.29 -8.37
CA GLY A 185 -4.04 -2.15 -7.61
C GLY A 185 -5.10 -1.58 -6.66
N LYS A 186 -6.33 -1.40 -7.12
CA LYS A 186 -7.46 -0.97 -6.28
C LYS A 186 -7.84 -2.03 -5.24
N GLU A 187 -7.85 -3.31 -5.61
CA GLU A 187 -8.18 -4.40 -4.69
C GLU A 187 -7.17 -4.53 -3.54
N ILE A 188 -5.88 -4.30 -3.80
CA ILE A 188 -4.82 -4.41 -2.77
C ILE A 188 -4.48 -3.08 -2.11
N GLY A 189 -4.95 -1.94 -2.63
CA GLY A 189 -4.62 -0.60 -2.13
C GLY A 189 -3.26 -0.06 -2.61
N SER A 190 -2.72 -0.58 -3.72
CA SER A 190 -1.41 -0.21 -4.27
C SER A 190 -1.48 0.98 -5.20
N ALA A 191 -1.09 2.16 -4.71
CA ALA A 191 -1.00 3.37 -5.51
C ALA A 191 0.02 3.24 -6.65
N ALA A 192 1.15 2.57 -6.40
CA ALA A 192 2.19 2.37 -7.42
C ALA A 192 1.69 1.48 -8.58
N LEU A 193 0.95 0.40 -8.28
CA LEU A 193 0.37 -0.46 -9.32
C LEU A 193 -0.77 0.24 -10.09
N ILE A 194 -1.55 1.11 -9.43
CA ILE A 194 -2.56 1.94 -10.09
C ILE A 194 -1.89 2.94 -11.04
N ALA A 195 -0.84 3.63 -10.60
CA ALA A 195 -0.08 4.57 -11.42
C ALA A 195 0.54 3.89 -12.66
N ASP A 196 1.13 2.71 -12.48
CA ASP A 196 1.67 1.89 -13.58
C ASP A 196 0.57 1.39 -14.55
N GLY A 197 -0.65 1.20 -14.06
CA GLY A 197 -1.83 0.90 -14.87
C GLY A 197 -2.31 2.09 -15.69
N TYR A 198 -2.32 3.30 -15.11
CA TYR A 198 -2.62 4.53 -15.86
C TYR A 198 -1.59 4.80 -16.94
N HIS A 199 -0.31 4.53 -16.69
CA HIS A 199 0.74 4.64 -17.71
C HIS A 199 0.46 3.75 -18.92
N ALA A 200 0.26 2.44 -18.68
CA ALA A 200 -0.06 1.48 -19.74
C ALA A 200 -1.32 1.89 -20.53
N ARG A 201 -2.34 2.45 -19.87
CA ARG A 201 -3.54 2.94 -20.55
C ARG A 201 -3.21 4.01 -21.60
N VAL A 202 -2.32 4.92 -21.28
CA VAL A 202 -1.90 6.01 -22.18
C VAL A 202 -1.11 5.47 -23.34
N ASP A 203 -0.22 4.52 -23.11
CA ASP A 203 0.57 3.91 -24.19
C ASP A 203 -0.37 3.24 -25.21
N GLY A 204 -1.46 2.62 -24.73
CA GLY A 204 -2.53 2.12 -25.58
C GLY A 204 -3.21 3.22 -26.42
N PHE A 205 -3.61 4.33 -25.79
CA PHE A 205 -4.20 5.46 -26.53
C PHE A 205 -3.22 6.17 -27.46
N THR A 206 -1.94 6.19 -27.11
CA THR A 206 -0.85 6.73 -27.93
C THR A 206 -0.72 5.91 -29.21
N SER A 207 -0.75 4.58 -29.09
CA SER A 207 -0.78 3.67 -30.24
C SER A 207 -1.97 3.95 -31.17
N LEU A 208 -3.16 4.16 -30.61
CA LEU A 208 -4.36 4.50 -31.38
C LEU A 208 -4.25 5.88 -32.05
N ALA A 209 -3.71 6.88 -31.35
CA ALA A 209 -3.49 8.21 -31.91
C ALA A 209 -2.53 8.15 -33.10
N VAL A 210 -1.41 7.42 -32.99
CA VAL A 210 -0.45 7.20 -34.09
C VAL A 210 -1.18 6.64 -35.32
N LEU A 211 -1.98 5.59 -35.16
CA LEU A 211 -2.79 5.00 -36.23
C LEU A 211 -3.73 6.04 -36.88
N LEU A 212 -4.51 6.77 -36.08
CA LEU A 212 -5.51 7.69 -36.60
C LEU A 212 -4.90 8.76 -37.51
N GLY A 213 -3.73 9.30 -37.18
CA GLY A 213 -3.13 10.26 -38.11
C GLY A 213 -2.18 9.66 -39.12
N ALA A 214 -1.76 8.41 -39.00
CA ALA A 214 -1.20 7.72 -40.15
C ALA A 214 -2.27 7.59 -41.26
N ILE A 215 -3.52 7.26 -40.88
CA ILE A 215 -4.70 7.30 -41.77
C ILE A 215 -4.96 8.74 -42.26
N GLY A 216 -4.84 9.72 -41.37
CA GLY A 216 -5.02 11.14 -41.70
C GLY A 216 -4.02 11.67 -42.74
N VAL A 217 -2.74 11.36 -42.58
CA VAL A 217 -1.67 11.69 -43.53
C VAL A 217 -1.93 10.99 -44.87
N TRP A 218 -2.30 9.70 -44.85
CA TRP A 218 -2.65 8.96 -46.07
C TRP A 218 -3.86 9.55 -46.79
N SER A 219 -4.82 10.11 -46.04
CA SER A 219 -6.01 10.78 -46.59
C SER A 219 -5.73 12.21 -47.10
N GLY A 220 -4.46 12.65 -47.13
CA GLY A 220 -4.04 13.93 -47.68
C GLY A 220 -3.98 15.09 -46.66
N PHE A 221 -4.06 14.81 -45.36
CA PHE A 221 -3.99 15.82 -44.30
C PHE A 221 -2.69 15.69 -43.47
N PRO A 222 -1.53 16.15 -43.98
CA PRO A 222 -0.24 16.02 -43.30
C PRO A 222 -0.17 16.79 -41.97
N VAL A 223 -1.01 17.83 -41.79
CA VAL A 223 -1.13 18.62 -40.55
C VAL A 223 -1.70 17.79 -39.38
N LEU A 224 -2.33 16.65 -39.66
CA LEU A 224 -2.81 15.77 -38.60
C LEU A 224 -1.65 15.10 -37.84
N ASP A 225 -0.47 14.95 -38.43
CA ASP A 225 0.64 14.28 -37.75
C ASP A 225 1.14 15.04 -36.51
N PRO A 226 1.45 16.35 -36.62
CA PRO A 226 1.94 17.12 -35.48
C PRO A 226 0.88 17.46 -34.43
N LEU A 227 -0.38 17.67 -34.85
CA LEU A 227 -1.48 17.95 -33.91
C LEU A 227 -1.71 16.78 -32.95
N LYS A 228 -1.56 15.53 -33.42
CA LYS A 228 -1.63 14.37 -32.53
C LYS A 228 -0.47 14.30 -31.55
N GLY A 229 0.75 14.59 -32.00
CA GLY A 229 1.92 14.55 -31.10
C GLY A 229 1.75 15.52 -29.94
N MET A 230 1.19 16.71 -30.20
CA MET A 230 0.80 17.66 -29.16
C MET A 230 -0.31 17.13 -28.24
N LEU A 231 -1.35 16.52 -28.81
CA LEU A 231 -2.45 15.90 -28.05
C LEU A 231 -1.96 14.77 -27.12
N ILE A 232 -1.09 13.90 -27.64
CA ILE A 232 -0.45 12.81 -26.89
C ILE A 232 0.37 13.40 -25.74
N THR A 233 1.19 14.41 -26.01
CA THR A 233 2.02 15.08 -24.98
C THR A 233 1.16 15.66 -23.86
N ILE A 234 0.07 16.37 -24.18
CA ILE A 234 -0.87 16.92 -23.19
C ILE A 234 -1.51 15.80 -22.36
N THR A 235 -1.87 14.69 -23.01
CA THR A 235 -2.48 13.53 -22.35
C THR A 235 -1.51 12.88 -21.36
N ILE A 236 -0.26 12.64 -21.77
CA ILE A 236 0.78 12.08 -20.90
C ILE A 236 1.05 13.04 -19.73
N LEU A 237 1.18 14.35 -19.96
CA LEU A 237 1.40 15.35 -18.90
C LEU A 237 0.28 15.34 -17.86
N LYS A 238 -0.98 15.26 -18.28
CA LYS A 238 -2.11 15.15 -17.34
C LYS A 238 -1.97 13.93 -16.43
N ILE A 239 -1.49 12.82 -16.97
CA ILE A 239 -1.38 11.56 -16.22
C ILE A 239 -0.16 11.53 -15.33
N VAL A 240 0.92 12.17 -15.73
CA VAL A 240 2.03 12.47 -14.81
C VAL A 240 1.50 13.27 -13.62
N LEU A 241 0.68 14.32 -13.84
CA LEU A 241 0.13 15.11 -12.74
C LEU A 241 -0.80 14.28 -11.84
N ASP A 242 -1.71 13.49 -12.41
CA ASP A 242 -2.66 12.69 -11.64
C ASP A 242 -1.94 11.56 -10.86
N SER A 243 -0.98 10.90 -11.49
CA SER A 243 -0.17 9.85 -10.85
C SER A 243 0.79 10.42 -9.81
N SER A 244 1.36 11.62 -10.06
CA SER A 244 2.15 12.36 -9.06
C SER A 244 1.30 12.68 -7.84
N LYS A 245 0.11 13.26 -8.02
CA LYS A 245 -0.80 13.57 -6.91
C LYS A 245 -1.10 12.32 -6.10
N LEU A 246 -1.42 11.20 -6.74
CA LEU A 246 -1.69 9.94 -6.05
C LEU A 246 -0.49 9.46 -5.23
N VAL A 247 0.69 9.35 -5.84
CA VAL A 247 1.89 8.81 -5.19
C VAL A 247 2.41 9.75 -4.09
N PHE A 248 2.50 11.05 -4.34
CA PHE A 248 2.99 12.02 -3.36
C PHE A 248 2.00 12.18 -2.19
N THR A 249 0.70 12.11 -2.42
CA THR A 249 -0.29 12.11 -1.33
C THR A 249 -0.03 10.93 -0.41
N ARG A 250 0.17 9.71 -0.95
CA ARG A 250 0.49 8.52 -0.15
C ARG A 250 1.83 8.63 0.57
N LEU A 251 2.84 9.21 -0.08
CA LEU A 251 4.17 9.44 0.51
C LEU A 251 4.11 10.41 1.71
N LEU A 252 3.18 11.37 1.68
CA LEU A 252 2.92 12.35 2.74
C LEU A 252 1.88 11.88 3.76
N ASP A 253 1.57 10.58 3.80
CA ASP A 253 0.57 9.98 4.70
C ASP A 253 -0.88 10.44 4.48
N GLY A 254 -1.16 11.00 3.31
CA GLY A 254 -2.52 11.32 2.89
C GLY A 254 -3.35 10.06 2.63
N VAL A 255 -4.58 10.09 3.14
CA VAL A 255 -5.60 9.04 2.99
C VAL A 255 -6.86 9.68 2.44
N GLU A 256 -7.61 8.92 1.65
CA GLU A 256 -8.90 9.33 1.11
C GLU A 256 -9.90 9.59 2.27
N PRO A 257 -10.61 10.74 2.30
CA PRO A 257 -11.52 11.09 3.40
C PRO A 257 -12.59 10.02 3.67
N GLU A 258 -13.07 9.36 2.62
CA GLU A 258 -14.09 8.32 2.73
C GLU A 258 -13.59 7.10 3.53
N ILE A 259 -12.29 6.83 3.52
CA ILE A 259 -11.69 5.76 4.32
C ILE A 259 -11.65 6.17 5.79
N ILE A 260 -11.27 7.42 6.08
CA ILE A 260 -11.22 7.97 7.44
C ILE A 260 -12.63 7.92 8.05
N ASP A 261 -13.63 8.43 7.33
CA ASP A 261 -15.03 8.42 7.78
C ASP A 261 -15.54 7.00 8.02
N ARG A 262 -15.20 6.06 7.13
CA ARG A 262 -15.62 4.67 7.26
C ARG A 262 -14.95 3.98 8.46
N VAL A 263 -13.66 4.23 8.71
CA VAL A 263 -12.95 3.72 9.91
C VAL A 263 -13.60 4.28 11.17
N LYS A 264 -13.89 5.58 11.21
CA LYS A 264 -14.57 6.24 12.33
C LYS A 264 -15.94 5.61 12.60
N ASN A 265 -16.78 5.52 11.58
CA ASN A 265 -18.13 4.95 11.69
C ASN A 265 -18.12 3.50 12.18
N ILE A 266 -17.16 2.69 11.72
CA ILE A 266 -17.03 1.30 12.18
C ILE A 266 -16.59 1.25 13.65
N ALA A 267 -15.61 2.06 14.04
CA ALA A 267 -15.14 2.11 15.43
C ALA A 267 -16.24 2.59 16.39
N GLU A 268 -17.00 3.63 16.03
CA GLU A 268 -18.12 4.15 16.83
C GLU A 268 -19.32 3.19 16.88
N SER A 269 -19.44 2.28 15.92
CA SER A 269 -20.50 1.26 15.93
C SER A 269 -20.25 0.09 16.90
N VAL A 270 -19.14 0.09 17.64
CA VAL A 270 -18.84 -0.93 18.64
C VAL A 270 -19.44 -0.54 19.98
N GLU A 271 -20.17 -1.48 20.58
CA GLU A 271 -20.76 -1.28 21.91
C GLU A 271 -19.68 -0.97 22.95
N GLY A 272 -19.92 0.06 23.76
CA GLY A 272 -18.97 0.54 24.78
C GLY A 272 -18.06 1.68 24.31
N VAL A 273 -17.95 1.94 23.00
CA VAL A 273 -17.31 3.15 22.47
C VAL A 273 -18.30 4.31 22.57
N CYS A 274 -17.94 5.35 23.31
CA CYS A 274 -18.76 6.56 23.42
C CYS A 274 -18.49 7.52 22.24
N GLU A 275 -17.22 7.75 21.93
CA GLU A 275 -16.79 8.67 20.87
C GLU A 275 -15.37 8.31 20.40
N VAL A 276 -15.09 8.45 19.11
CA VAL A 276 -13.72 8.47 18.60
C VAL A 276 -13.21 9.91 18.59
N THR A 277 -12.34 10.23 19.55
CA THR A 277 -11.85 11.61 19.78
C THR A 277 -10.71 12.02 18.87
N ASP A 278 -9.91 11.04 18.42
CA ASP A 278 -8.82 11.25 17.48
C ASP A 278 -8.69 9.99 16.62
N LEU A 279 -8.52 10.21 15.32
CA LEU A 279 -8.35 9.17 14.33
C LEU A 279 -7.28 9.62 13.35
N ARG A 280 -6.17 8.89 13.33
CA ARG A 280 -5.09 9.11 12.37
C ARG A 280 -4.88 7.82 11.61
N VAL A 281 -4.91 7.93 10.29
CA VAL A 281 -4.77 6.79 9.40
C VAL A 281 -3.66 7.12 8.41
N ARG A 282 -2.83 6.14 8.08
CA ARG A 282 -1.77 6.29 7.07
C ARG A 282 -1.56 5.03 6.28
N TRP A 283 -1.02 5.21 5.08
CA TRP A 283 -0.56 4.13 4.22
C TRP A 283 0.92 3.85 4.45
N ILE A 284 1.29 2.57 4.46
CA ILE A 284 2.68 2.11 4.42
C ILE A 284 2.79 1.14 3.24
N GLY A 285 3.17 1.66 2.07
CA GLY A 285 2.90 0.99 0.79
C GLY A 285 1.40 0.76 0.62
N HIS A 286 1.00 -0.45 0.23
CA HIS A 286 -0.41 -0.83 0.12
C HIS A 286 -1.12 -1.20 1.46
N ARG A 287 -0.49 -1.00 2.62
CA ARG A 287 -1.04 -1.39 3.93
C ARG A 287 -1.55 -0.19 4.70
N LEU A 288 -2.79 -0.24 5.18
CA LEU A 288 -3.37 0.79 6.03
C LEU A 288 -3.01 0.52 7.49
N HIS A 289 -2.60 1.58 8.20
CA HIS A 289 -2.40 1.58 9.65
C HIS A 289 -3.30 2.65 10.26
N ALA A 290 -4.00 2.30 11.34
CA ALA A 290 -4.88 3.21 12.04
C ALA A 290 -4.45 3.39 13.49
N GLU A 291 -4.40 4.64 13.95
CA GLU A 291 -4.25 5.05 15.34
C GLU A 291 -5.57 5.66 15.79
N ILE A 292 -6.20 5.06 16.79
CA ILE A 292 -7.55 5.43 17.24
C ILE A 292 -7.50 5.76 18.73
N LYS A 293 -8.06 6.91 19.11
CA LYS A 293 -8.34 7.23 20.51
C LYS A 293 -9.85 7.14 20.75
N ALA A 294 -10.27 6.08 21.42
CA ALA A 294 -11.66 5.81 21.72
C ALA A 294 -11.97 6.17 23.18
N SER A 295 -13.02 6.97 23.40
CA SER A 295 -13.51 7.26 24.74
C SER A 295 -14.47 6.16 25.20
N VAL A 296 -14.31 5.73 26.46
CA VAL A 296 -15.18 4.73 27.09
C VAL A 296 -15.62 5.18 28.48
N SER A 297 -16.61 4.49 29.07
CA SER A 297 -17.07 4.81 30.42
C SER A 297 -15.94 4.73 31.45
N SER A 298 -15.84 5.75 32.30
CA SER A 298 -14.82 5.82 33.37
C SER A 298 -15.01 4.79 34.49
N SER A 299 -16.12 4.05 34.49
CA SER A 299 -16.40 2.99 35.46
C SER A 299 -15.83 1.63 35.06
N LEU A 300 -15.32 1.49 33.84
CA LEU A 300 -14.80 0.23 33.31
C LEU A 300 -13.42 -0.08 33.89
N SER A 301 -13.19 -1.37 34.10
CA SER A 301 -11.86 -1.92 34.38
C SER A 301 -10.96 -1.86 33.13
N VAL A 302 -9.65 -2.01 33.34
CA VAL A 302 -8.67 -2.08 32.24
C VAL A 302 -8.95 -3.28 31.33
N GLU A 303 -9.42 -4.39 31.89
CA GLU A 303 -9.77 -5.60 31.15
C GLU A 303 -10.96 -5.36 30.22
N GLU A 304 -12.05 -4.78 30.73
CA GLU A 304 -13.22 -4.42 29.91
C GLU A 304 -12.87 -3.40 28.83
N GLY A 305 -12.01 -2.41 29.15
CA GLY A 305 -11.49 -1.48 28.15
C GLY A 305 -10.68 -2.17 27.05
N HIS A 306 -9.85 -3.16 27.41
CA HIS A 306 -9.10 -3.97 26.45
C HIS A 306 -10.02 -4.82 25.57
N GLU A 307 -11.11 -5.36 26.12
CA GLU A 307 -12.11 -6.10 25.34
C GLU A 307 -12.82 -5.21 24.31
N ILE A 308 -13.18 -3.98 24.68
CA ILE A 308 -13.76 -3.00 23.74
C ILE A 308 -12.75 -2.66 22.63
N ALA A 309 -11.49 -2.38 22.98
CA ALA A 309 -10.44 -2.11 22.00
C ALA A 309 -10.25 -3.30 21.03
N SER A 310 -10.21 -4.52 21.57
CA SER A 310 -10.08 -5.75 20.77
C SER A 310 -11.30 -5.96 19.85
N ALA A 311 -12.50 -5.59 20.29
CA ALA A 311 -13.71 -5.65 19.48
C ALA A 311 -13.67 -4.64 18.32
N VAL A 312 -13.18 -3.41 18.56
CA VAL A 312 -12.94 -2.41 17.51
C VAL A 312 -11.92 -2.90 16.50
N GLU A 313 -10.76 -3.39 16.95
CA GLU A 313 -9.72 -3.93 16.07
C GLU A 313 -10.27 -5.06 15.19
N LYS A 314 -10.98 -6.03 15.79
CA LYS A 314 -11.58 -7.14 15.07
C LYS A 314 -12.59 -6.68 14.02
N LYS A 315 -13.49 -5.75 14.38
CA LYS A 315 -14.53 -5.25 13.47
C LYS A 315 -13.92 -4.47 12.29
N LEU A 316 -12.83 -3.74 12.54
CA LEU A 316 -12.08 -3.04 11.49
C LEU A 316 -11.38 -4.04 10.55
N LEU A 317 -10.70 -5.06 11.08
CA LEU A 317 -10.05 -6.10 10.28
C LEU A 317 -11.04 -6.91 9.43
N GLU A 318 -12.27 -7.10 9.91
CA GLU A 318 -13.34 -7.76 9.16
C GLU A 318 -13.88 -6.91 7.99
N ASN A 319 -13.78 -5.59 8.09
CA ASN A 319 -14.30 -4.65 7.09
C ASN A 319 -13.24 -4.11 6.11
N PHE A 320 -11.96 -4.17 6.47
CA PHE A 320 -10.85 -3.65 5.66
C PHE A 320 -9.80 -4.72 5.38
N SER A 321 -9.76 -5.23 4.14
CA SER A 321 -8.80 -6.24 3.70
C SER A 321 -7.35 -5.77 3.66
N TYR A 322 -7.13 -4.46 3.57
CA TYR A 322 -5.81 -3.82 3.53
C TYR A 322 -5.39 -3.21 4.87
N LEU A 323 -6.22 -3.29 5.92
CA LEU A 323 -5.85 -2.88 7.27
C LEU A 323 -4.89 -3.91 7.86
N SER A 324 -3.67 -3.47 8.16
CA SER A 324 -2.61 -4.37 8.62
C SER A 324 -2.40 -4.31 10.13
N ASP A 325 -2.62 -3.16 10.74
CA ASP A 325 -2.37 -2.92 12.16
C ASP A 325 -3.22 -1.76 12.67
N THR A 326 -3.66 -1.87 13.92
CA THR A 326 -4.44 -0.81 14.59
C THR A 326 -3.90 -0.60 16.00
N THR A 327 -3.51 0.64 16.32
CA THR A 327 -3.19 1.03 17.70
C THR A 327 -4.40 1.75 18.28
N ILE A 328 -5.02 1.14 19.29
CA ILE A 328 -6.21 1.69 19.95
C ILE A 328 -5.82 2.11 21.36
N ARG A 329 -5.93 3.41 21.62
CA ARG A 329 -5.84 3.98 22.96
C ARG A 329 -7.24 4.18 23.51
N VAL A 330 -7.47 3.64 24.70
CA VAL A 330 -8.72 3.78 25.43
C VAL A 330 -8.55 4.90 26.44
N ASP A 331 -9.33 5.96 26.28
CA ASP A 331 -9.34 7.10 27.20
C ASP A 331 -10.68 7.12 27.97
N PRO A 332 -10.68 7.46 29.26
CA PRO A 332 -11.93 7.62 29.99
C PRO A 332 -12.67 8.86 29.47
N LEU A 333 -14.00 8.80 29.39
CA LEU A 333 -14.85 9.89 28.85
C LEU A 333 -14.56 11.28 29.44
N LYS A 334 -14.14 11.35 30.71
CA LYS A 334 -13.83 12.62 31.40
C LYS A 334 -12.44 13.18 31.11
N ALA A 335 -11.57 12.43 30.43
CA ALA A 335 -10.21 12.85 30.09
C ALA A 335 -9.88 12.59 28.62
N SER A 336 -10.90 12.47 27.75
CA SER A 336 -10.71 12.26 26.32
C SER A 336 -10.49 13.56 25.56
N GLY A 337 -9.86 13.49 24.38
CA GLY A 337 -9.57 14.63 23.50
C GLY A 337 -8.18 15.26 23.67
N GLU A 338 -7.75 16.05 22.67
CA GLU A 338 -6.42 16.66 22.62
C GLU A 338 -6.14 17.64 23.77
N CYS A 339 -7.18 18.28 24.30
CA CYS A 339 -7.08 19.23 25.43
C CYS A 339 -6.61 18.59 26.75
N CYS A 340 -6.79 17.28 26.92
CA CYS A 340 -6.39 16.57 28.15
C CYS A 340 -4.99 15.94 28.06
N HIS A 341 -4.38 15.92 26.87
CA HIS A 341 -3.14 15.18 26.58
C HIS A 341 -2.06 16.00 25.87
N SER A 342 -2.38 17.20 25.38
CA SER A 342 -1.37 18.22 25.10
C SER A 342 -0.91 18.78 26.45
N GLY A 343 0.37 18.69 26.77
CA GLY A 343 0.95 19.11 28.08
C GLY A 343 0.85 20.61 28.39
N THR A 344 -0.04 21.34 27.73
CA THR A 344 -0.46 22.68 28.10
C THR A 344 -1.57 22.56 29.14
N GLU A 345 -1.22 22.65 30.42
CA GLU A 345 -2.19 22.87 31.50
C GLU A 345 -3.07 24.07 31.12
N ASN A 346 -4.34 23.81 30.82
CA ASN A 346 -5.33 24.86 30.66
C ASN A 346 -5.97 25.11 32.03
N PRO A 347 -5.76 26.27 32.69
CA PRO A 347 -6.26 26.53 34.04
C PRO A 347 -7.79 26.53 34.15
N ASP A 348 -8.49 26.60 33.02
CA ASP A 348 -9.94 26.82 32.99
C ASP A 348 -10.78 25.54 33.18
N MET A 349 -10.19 24.35 33.24
CA MET A 349 -10.94 23.11 33.51
C MET A 349 -11.44 22.97 34.96
N GLN A 350 -11.10 23.90 35.87
CA GLN A 350 -11.70 23.89 37.21
C GLN A 350 -13.16 24.35 37.24
N HIS A 351 -13.72 24.95 36.17
CA HIS A 351 -15.12 25.38 36.15
C HIS A 351 -15.84 24.83 34.91
N GLY A 352 -16.79 23.93 35.14
CA GLY A 352 -17.54 23.21 34.10
C GLY A 352 -18.27 24.11 33.10
N LYS A 353 -17.63 24.40 31.98
CA LYS A 353 -18.27 24.86 30.75
C LYS A 353 -17.80 24.01 29.58
N GLN A 354 -18.74 23.28 28.99
CA GLN A 354 -18.59 22.70 27.67
C GLN A 354 -18.40 23.83 26.65
N THR A 355 -17.19 23.95 26.10
CA THR A 355 -16.96 24.70 24.87
C THR A 355 -16.89 23.71 23.72
N HIS A 356 -17.94 23.69 22.89
CA HIS A 356 -17.90 23.12 21.56
C HIS A 356 -16.81 23.82 20.75
N VAL A 357 -15.70 23.13 20.50
CA VAL A 357 -14.70 23.58 19.53
C VAL A 357 -15.14 23.10 18.16
N VAL A 358 -15.76 23.99 17.40
CA VAL A 358 -16.01 23.80 15.98
C VAL A 358 -14.67 23.97 15.26
N ASN A 359 -14.08 22.86 14.79
CA ASN A 359 -12.93 22.91 13.90
C ASN A 359 -13.38 23.42 12.53
N VAL A 360 -13.06 24.66 12.22
CA VAL A 360 -13.20 25.26 10.88
C VAL A 360 -11.94 24.93 10.10
N TYR A 361 -12.02 24.00 9.14
CA TYR A 361 -11.01 23.88 8.10
C TYR A 361 -11.19 25.02 7.08
N PRO A 362 -10.12 25.73 6.67
CA PRO A 362 -10.22 26.67 5.55
C PRO A 362 -10.29 25.90 4.22
N GLN A 363 -11.10 26.45 3.30
CA GLN A 363 -11.43 25.88 1.98
C GLN A 363 -10.25 25.78 1.02
#